data_AF-A0A958CRR8-F1
#
_entry.id   AF-A0A958CRR8-F1
#
_cell.length_a   1.000
_cell.length_b   1.000
_cell.length_c   1.000
_cell.angle_alpha   90.00
_cell.angle_beta   90.00
_cell.angle_gamma   90.00
#
_symmetry.space_group_name_H-M   'P 1'
#
loop_
_entity.id
_entity.type
_entity.pdbx_description
1 polymer ?
#
loop_
_entity_poly.entity_id
_entity_poly.type
_entity_poly.pdbx_seq_one_letter_code
_entity_poly.pdbx_strand_id
1 'polypeptide(L)'
;MQADLAQVDPARRLDVGYEVFCADPGAVWNQITQRLGAQGMSADWPYTGPQQFPDTNQGRLSAGDTQAVLDTYRRLTGDRLTL
;
A
#
# COMPACT_ATOMS: atom_id res chain seq x y z
N MET A 1 -4.49 -9.47 -17.35
CA MET A 1 -3.04 -9.14 -17.33
C MET A 1 -2.59 -9.10 -15.87
N GLN A 2 -2.27 -10.25 -15.29
CA GLN A 2 -1.87 -10.36 -13.86
C GLN A 2 -0.70 -11.33 -13.66
N ALA A 3 -0.12 -11.85 -14.75
CA ALA A 3 0.80 -12.99 -14.73
C ALA A 3 2.29 -12.60 -14.54
N ASP A 4 2.68 -11.36 -14.79
CA ASP A 4 4.10 -10.98 -14.79
C ASP A 4 4.65 -10.70 -13.39
N LEU A 5 3.81 -10.35 -12.42
CA LEU A 5 4.22 -10.18 -11.02
C LEU A 5 4.39 -11.51 -10.28
N ALA A 6 3.79 -12.59 -10.77
CA ALA A 6 3.94 -13.93 -10.19
C ALA A 6 5.34 -14.52 -10.40
N GLN A 7 6.13 -13.95 -11.32
CA GLN A 7 7.49 -14.40 -11.63
C GLN A 7 8.57 -13.71 -10.82
N VAL A 8 8.22 -12.72 -9.99
CA VAL A 8 9.20 -12.04 -9.15
C VAL A 8 9.63 -12.98 -8.02
N ASP A 9 10.94 -13.17 -7.90
CA ASP A 9 11.55 -13.92 -6.81
C ASP A 9 11.00 -13.43 -5.45
N PRO A 10 10.46 -14.31 -4.59
CA PRO A 10 9.98 -13.96 -3.26
C PRO A 10 11.00 -13.18 -2.42
N ALA A 11 12.30 -13.43 -2.61
CA ALA A 11 13.38 -12.69 -1.94
C ALA A 11 13.41 -11.19 -2.32
N ARG A 12 12.82 -10.84 -3.48
CA ARG A 12 12.69 -9.48 -3.99
C ARG A 12 11.30 -8.87 -3.75
N ARG A 13 10.42 -9.57 -3.01
CA ARG A 13 9.07 -9.10 -2.67
C ARG A 13 8.98 -8.67 -1.21
N LEU A 14 8.42 -7.49 -0.95
CA LEU A 14 8.08 -7.01 0.39
C LEU A 14 6.56 -6.86 0.51
N ASP A 15 5.96 -7.62 1.42
CA ASP A 15 4.54 -7.52 1.74
C ASP A 15 4.39 -6.53 2.90
N VAL A 16 3.65 -5.46 2.66
CA VAL A 16 3.43 -4.40 3.64
C VAL A 16 1.94 -4.19 3.84
N GLY A 17 1.44 -4.48 5.04
CA GLY A 17 0.07 -4.17 5.42
C GLY A 17 -0.09 -2.65 5.60
N TYR A 18 -1.21 -2.10 5.14
CA TYR A 18 -1.49 -0.66 5.22
C TYR A 18 -1.49 -0.18 6.68
N GLU A 19 -2.22 -0.88 7.54
CA GLU A 19 -2.37 -0.55 8.96
C GLU A 19 -1.03 -0.64 9.70
N VAL A 20 -0.23 -1.67 9.37
CA VAL A 20 1.11 -1.86 9.95
C VAL A 20 2.06 -0.74 9.51
N PHE A 21 2.03 -0.36 8.23
CA PHE A 21 2.82 0.75 7.73
C PHE A 21 2.41 2.09 8.34
N CYS A 22 1.11 2.33 8.50
CA CYS A 22 0.63 3.55 9.13
C CYS A 22 1.06 3.61 10.60
N ALA A 23 1.00 2.50 11.33
CA ALA A 23 1.40 2.46 12.73
C ALA A 23 2.91 2.60 12.94
N ASP A 24 3.73 1.96 12.10
CA ASP A 24 5.20 1.98 12.20
C ASP A 24 5.89 1.89 10.83
N PRO A 25 6.00 3.02 10.10
CA PRO A 25 6.69 3.04 8.82
C PRO A 25 8.21 2.88 8.95
N GLY A 26 8.78 3.11 10.14
CA GLY A 26 10.20 2.89 10.44
C GLY A 26 10.56 1.40 10.43
N ALA A 27 9.70 0.54 10.98
CA ALA A 27 9.86 -0.91 10.86
C ALA A 27 9.84 -1.39 9.41
N VAL A 28 8.98 -0.79 8.57
CA VAL A 28 8.95 -1.11 7.12
C VAL A 28 10.23 -0.65 6.43
N TRP A 29 10.76 0.52 6.77
CA TRP A 29 12.07 0.98 6.29
C TRP A 29 13.20 0.00 6.62
N ASN A 30 13.24 -0.48 7.86
CA ASN A 30 14.25 -1.46 8.28
C ASN A 30 14.15 -2.77 7.49
N GLN A 31 12.94 -3.20 7.15
CA GLN A 31 12.75 -4.38 6.28
C GLN A 31 13.28 -4.13 4.86
N ILE A 32 13.10 -2.92 4.32
CA ILE A 32 13.64 -2.54 3.00
C ILE A 32 15.16 -2.60 3.02
N THR A 33 15.81 -1.94 3.98
CA THR A 33 17.28 -1.88 4.05
C THR A 33 17.89 -3.26 4.29
N GLN A 34 17.27 -4.09 5.13
CA GLN A 34 17.70 -5.47 5.34
C GLN A 34 17.62 -6.31 4.06
N ARG A 35 16.52 -6.18 3.29
CA ARG A 35 16.33 -6.89 2.01
C ARG A 35 17.33 -6.45 0.94
N LEU A 36 17.63 -5.16 0.87
CA LEU A 36 18.68 -4.62 -0.02
C LEU A 36 20.07 -5.14 0.40
N GLY A 37 20.34 -5.18 1.70
CA GLY A 37 21.54 -5.78 2.29
C GLY A 37 21.75 -7.24 1.87
N ALA A 38 20.69 -8.04 1.94
CA ALA A 38 20.72 -9.44 1.50
C ALA A 38 21.00 -9.61 -0.01
N GLN A 39 20.79 -8.56 -0.82
CA GLN A 39 21.11 -8.52 -2.25
C GLN A 39 22.50 -7.94 -2.54
N GLY A 40 23.31 -7.69 -1.50
CA GLY A 40 24.65 -7.13 -1.64
C GLY A 40 24.69 -5.60 -1.77
N MET A 41 23.56 -4.91 -1.54
CA MET A 41 23.52 -3.45 -1.53
C MET A 41 23.67 -2.92 -0.10
N SER A 42 24.62 -2.03 0.15
CA SER A 42 24.69 -1.33 1.43
C SER A 42 23.82 -0.07 1.39
N ALA A 43 22.94 0.07 2.38
CA ALA A 43 22.09 1.24 2.55
C ALA A 43 22.25 1.78 3.98
N ASP A 44 23.28 2.58 4.20
CA ASP A 44 23.50 3.33 5.46
C ASP A 44 22.64 4.60 5.52
N TRP A 45 21.45 4.54 4.95
CA TRP A 45 20.54 5.68 4.89
C TRP A 45 19.66 5.70 6.14
N PRO A 46 19.69 6.79 6.92
CA PRO A 46 18.80 6.91 8.06
C PRO A 46 17.36 7.06 7.56
N TYR A 47 16.42 6.50 8.32
CA TYR A 47 15.01 6.80 8.11
C TYR A 47 14.72 8.25 8.49
N THR A 48 14.14 9.02 7.58
CA THR A 48 13.79 10.44 7.79
C THR A 48 12.28 10.71 7.70
N GLY A 49 11.47 9.66 7.61
CA GLY A 49 10.02 9.79 7.53
C GLY A 49 9.33 9.96 8.88
N PRO A 50 7.99 10.11 8.88
CA PRO A 50 7.19 10.23 10.09
C PRO A 50 7.30 9.01 11.01
N GLN A 51 7.09 9.18 12.32
CA GLN A 51 7.01 8.04 13.25
C GLN A 51 5.76 7.18 13.05
N GLN A 52 4.69 7.77 12.52
CA GLN A 52 3.43 7.13 12.20
C GLN A 52 2.71 7.99 11.16
N PHE A 53 1.82 7.37 10.37
CA PHE A 53 0.86 8.06 9.53
C PHE A 53 -0.52 7.99 10.17
N PRO A 54 -1.38 9.01 9.98
CA PRO A 54 -2.78 8.89 10.35
C PRO A 54 -3.38 7.69 9.61
N ASP A 55 -4.01 6.78 10.33
CA ASP A 55 -4.80 5.67 9.81
C ASP A 55 -6.17 6.16 9.35
N THR A 56 -6.19 7.27 8.62
CA THR A 56 -7.46 7.87 8.21
C THR A 56 -7.89 7.26 6.87
N ASN A 57 -8.91 6.40 6.93
CA ASN A 57 -9.77 6.06 5.80
C ASN A 57 -10.63 7.27 5.38
N GLN A 58 -10.06 8.48 5.39
CA GLN A 58 -10.75 9.65 4.89
C GLN A 58 -10.93 9.49 3.39
N GLY A 59 -12.19 9.38 2.97
CA GLY A 59 -12.56 9.39 1.55
C GLY A 59 -11.92 10.60 0.88
N ARG A 60 -10.91 10.37 0.06
CA ARG A 60 -10.21 11.42 -0.69
C ARG A 60 -11.00 11.90 -1.90
N LEU A 61 -12.12 11.22 -2.19
CA LEU A 61 -13.00 11.54 -3.29
C LEU A 61 -13.96 12.65 -2.88
N SER A 62 -14.22 13.58 -3.81
CA SER A 62 -15.33 14.51 -3.65
C SER A 62 -16.64 13.74 -3.55
N ALA A 63 -17.70 14.37 -3.04
CA ALA A 63 -19.03 13.75 -3.03
C ALA A 63 -19.48 13.35 -4.45
N GLY A 64 -19.14 14.15 -5.46
CA GLY A 64 -19.43 13.86 -6.86
C GLY A 64 -18.69 12.63 -7.38
N ASP A 65 -17.39 12.53 -7.11
CA ASP A 65 -16.59 11.37 -7.55
C ASP A 65 -16.99 10.09 -6.81
N THR A 66 -17.31 10.21 -5.52
CA THR A 66 -17.82 9.10 -4.72
C THR A 66 -19.12 8.57 -5.31
N GLN A 67 -20.05 9.46 -5.67
CA GLN A 67 -21.32 9.07 -6.29
C GLN A 67 -21.10 8.43 -7.67
N ALA A 68 -20.19 8.97 -8.48
CA ALA A 68 -19.87 8.42 -9.80
C ALA A 68 -19.31 6.99 -9.71
N VAL A 69 -18.49 6.70 -8.70
CA VAL A 69 -17.97 5.35 -8.42
C VAL A 69 -19.10 4.42 -7.99
N LEU A 70 -19.96 4.84 -7.06
CA LEU A 70 -21.10 4.05 -6.57
C LEU A 70 -22.10 3.74 -7.69
N ASP A 71 -22.43 4.72 -8.54
CA ASP A 71 -23.33 4.53 -9.67
C ASP A 71 -22.74 3.59 -10.73
N THR A 72 -21.44 3.72 -10.99
CA THR A 72 -20.72 2.81 -11.89
C THR A 72 -20.72 1.39 -11.36
N TYR A 73 -20.45 1.21 -10.07
CA TYR A 73 -20.49 -0.09 -9.42
C TYR A 73 -21.89 -0.72 -9.58
N ARG A 74 -22.95 0.02 -9.22
CA ARG A 74 -24.34 -0.44 -9.37
C ARG A 74 -24.67 -0.84 -10.80
N ARG A 75 -24.19 -0.08 -11.79
CA ARG A 75 -24.42 -0.39 -13.21
C ARG A 75 -23.72 -1.68 -13.63
N LEU A 76 -22.53 -1.95 -13.11
CA LEU A 76 -21.73 -3.11 -13.50
C LEU A 76 -22.16 -4.39 -12.78
N THR A 77 -22.53 -4.31 -11.51
CA THR A 77 -22.82 -5.50 -10.69
C THR A 77 -24.32 -5.72 -10.45
N GLY A 78 -25.15 -4.68 -10.60
CA GLY A 78 -26.55 -4.70 -10.17
C GLY A 78 -26.74 -4.51 -8.66
N ASP A 79 -25.65 -4.58 -7.89
CA ASP A 79 -25.66 -4.50 -6.43
C ASP A 79 -25.49 -3.07 -5.93
N ARG A 80 -26.00 -2.81 -4.73
CA ARG A 80 -25.91 -1.50 -4.09
C ARG A 80 -24.84 -1.54 -3.00
N LEU A 81 -23.70 -0.92 -3.27
CA LEU A 81 -22.67 -0.69 -2.26
C LEU A 81 -23.12 0.45 -1.33
N THR A 82 -22.96 0.27 -0.02
CA THR A 82 -23.14 1.33 0.97
C THR A 82 -21.81 1.54 1.68
N LEU A 83 -21.42 2.82 1.80
CA LEU A 83 -20.22 3.26 2.52
C LEU A 83 -20.56 3.49 3.99
#